data_AF-A0A970CLX9-F1
#
_entry.id   AF-A0A970CLX9-F1
#
_cell.length_a   1.000
_cell.length_b   1.000
_cell.length_c   1.000
_cell.angle_alpha   90.00
_cell.angle_beta   90.00
_cell.angle_gamma   90.00
#
_symmetry.space_group_name_H-M   'P 1'
#
loop_
_entity.id
_entity.type
_entity.pdbx_description
1 polymer ?
#
loop_
_entity_poly.entity_id
_entity_poly.type
_entity_poly.pdbx_seq_one_letter_code
_entity_poly.pdbx_strand_id
1 'polypeptide(L)' 'MNLDIQFRIKNNRNYQRYIRENSHWYKILNRTPEAFKIFEAEVKDRYRLRVTDRISKILESIELFQTFFSSFK' A
#
# COMPACT_ATOMS: atom_id res chain seq x y z
N MET A 1 -20.31 8.73 1.13
CA MET A 1 -19.02 8.36 1.75
C MET A 1 -19.04 9.06 3.08
N ASN A 2 -18.97 8.34 4.18
CA ASN A 2 -19.00 8.94 5.51
C ASN A 2 -17.73 9.76 5.77
N LEU A 3 -17.82 10.70 6.72
CA LEU A 3 -16.76 11.65 7.01
C LEU A 3 -15.46 10.96 7.45
N ASP A 4 -15.57 9.87 8.21
CA ASP A 4 -14.41 9.05 8.62
C ASP A 4 -13.56 8.62 7.42
N ILE A 5 -14.19 8.00 6.40
CA ILE A 5 -13.48 7.56 5.20
C ILE A 5 -12.86 8.74 4.46
N GLN A 6 -13.57 9.87 4.37
CA GLN A 6 -13.04 11.08 3.74
C GLN A 6 -11.79 11.58 4.46
N PHE A 7 -11.78 11.61 5.80
CA PHE A 7 -10.61 11.97 6.61
C PHE A 7 -9.47 10.97 6.42
N ARG A 8 -9.74 9.66 6.44
CA ARG A 8 -8.73 8.61 6.23
C ARG A 8 -8.07 8.73 4.86
N ILE A 9 -8.85 8.99 3.81
CA ILE A 9 -8.32 9.22 2.45
C ILE A 9 -7.52 10.53 2.41
N LYS A 10 -8.04 11.62 2.98
CA LYS A 10 -7.37 12.92 2.97
C LYS A 10 -6.01 12.88 3.69
N ASN A 11 -5.91 12.12 4.78
CA ASN A 11 -4.71 12.03 5.60
C ASN A 11 -3.65 11.04 5.07
N ASN A 12 -3.94 10.29 3.99
CA ASN A 12 -3.00 9.33 3.42
C ASN A 12 -2.77 9.61 1.93
N ARG A 13 -1.54 10.02 1.59
CA ARG A 13 -1.14 10.34 0.21
C ARG A 13 -1.35 9.17 -0.77
N ASN A 14 -1.15 7.92 -0.33
CA ASN A 14 -1.35 6.75 -1.18
C ASN A 14 -2.84 6.50 -1.43
N TYR A 15 -3.71 6.73 -0.44
CA TYR A 15 -5.16 6.66 -0.63
C TYR A 15 -5.65 7.74 -1.58
N GLN A 16 -5.17 8.98 -1.43
CA GLN A 16 -5.50 10.06 -2.36
C GLN A 16 -5.06 9.75 -3.80
N ARG A 17 -3.86 9.23 -3.97
CA ARG A 17 -3.34 8.85 -5.29
C ARG A 17 -4.17 7.72 -5.90
N TYR A 18 -4.38 6.65 -5.14
CA TYR A 18 -5.10 5.47 -5.60
C TYR A 18 -6.54 5.80 -6.00
N ILE A 19 -7.27 6.56 -5.19
CA ILE A 19 -8.68 6.87 -5.48
C ILE A 19 -8.85 7.79 -6.70
N ARG A 20 -7.85 8.66 -6.98
CA ARG A 20 -7.82 9.48 -8.20
C ARG A 20 -7.55 8.64 -9.45
N GLU A 21 -6.64 7.68 -9.35
CA GLU A 21 -6.33 6.72 -10.42
C GLU A 21 -7.47 5.71 -10.65
N ASN A 22 -8.25 5.40 -9.61
CA ASN A 22 -9.30 4.39 -9.61
C ASN A 22 -10.65 5.01 -9.18
N SER A 23 -11.16 5.93 -10.00
CA SER A 23 -12.30 6.79 -9.66
C SER A 23 -13.61 6.03 -9.35
N HIS A 24 -13.75 4.78 -9.77
CA HIS A 24 -14.88 3.91 -9.41
C HIS A 24 -15.03 3.76 -7.89
N TRP A 25 -13.93 3.83 -7.13
CA TRP A 25 -13.94 3.79 -5.67
C TRP A 25 -14.71 4.94 -5.02
N TYR A 26 -14.79 6.11 -5.66
CA TYR A 26 -15.67 7.18 -5.17
C TYR A 26 -17.13 6.72 -5.15
N LYS A 27 -17.61 6.01 -6.18
CA LYS A 27 -18.99 5.51 -6.24
C LYS A 27 -19.20 4.40 -5.22
N ILE A 28 -18.26 3.46 -5.12
CA ILE A 28 -18.34 2.32 -4.19
C ILE A 28 -18.36 2.80 -2.75
N LEU A 29 -17.40 3.63 -2.33
CA LEU A 29 -17.33 4.15 -0.95
C LEU A 29 -18.46 5.14 -0.63
N ASN A 30 -19.10 5.70 -1.66
CA ASN A 30 -20.31 6.49 -1.46
C ASN A 30 -21.54 5.64 -1.13
N ARG A 31 -21.66 4.45 -1.73
CA ARG A 31 -22.81 3.55 -1.59
C ARG A 31 -22.63 2.51 -0.48
N THR A 32 -21.39 2.07 -0.26
CA THR A 32 -21.03 0.98 0.63
C THR A 32 -19.74 1.36 1.37
N PRO A 33 -19.85 2.15 2.46
CA PRO A 33 -18.70 2.54 3.27
C PRO A 33 -17.89 1.35 3.82
N GLU A 34 -18.53 0.21 4.04
CA GLU A 34 -17.93 -1.03 4.57
C GLU A 34 -16.87 -1.59 3.62
N ALA A 35 -16.96 -1.26 2.33
CA ALA A 35 -15.98 -1.64 1.30
C ALA A 35 -14.61 -0.95 1.48
N PHE A 36 -14.45 -0.05 2.45
CA PHE A 36 -13.17 0.60 2.72
C PHE A 36 -12.04 -0.40 3.03
N LYS A 37 -12.34 -1.53 3.70
CA LYS A 37 -11.33 -2.57 3.96
C LYS A 37 -10.76 -3.17 2.67
N ILE A 38 -11.61 -3.29 1.64
CA ILE A 38 -11.21 -3.80 0.32
C ILE A 38 -10.36 -2.75 -0.39
N PHE A 39 -10.80 -1.48 -0.39
CA PHE A 39 -10.02 -0.35 -0.90
C PHE A 39 -8.62 -0.30 -0.28
N GLU A 40 -8.53 -0.42 1.05
CA GLU A 40 -7.26 -0.41 1.77
C GLU A 40 -6.35 -1.59 1.38
N ALA A 41 -6.91 -2.78 1.18
CA ALA A 41 -6.17 -3.95 0.74
C ALA A 41 -5.61 -3.76 -0.68
N GLU A 42 -6.41 -3.22 -1.61
CA GLU A 42 -5.97 -2.95 -2.98
C GLU A 42 -4.87 -1.88 -3.04
N VAL A 43 -4.97 -0.81 -2.24
CA VAL A 43 -3.91 0.20 -2.13
C VAL A 43 -2.61 -0.46 -1.67
N LYS A 44 -2.69 -1.31 -0.63
CA LYS A 44 -1.52 -1.98 -0.06
C LYS A 44 -0.86 -2.92 -1.07
N ASP A 45 -1.67 -3.61 -1.86
CA ASP A 45 -1.21 -4.48 -2.93
C ASP A 45 -0.54 -3.68 -4.06
N ARG A 46 -1.21 -2.66 -4.59
CA ARG A 46 -0.70 -1.84 -5.71
C ARG A 46 0.63 -1.16 -5.39
N TYR A 47 0.80 -0.65 -4.19
CA TYR A 47 2.02 0.06 -3.80
C TYR A 47 3.04 -0.81 -3.06
N ARG A 48 2.86 -2.14 -3.06
CA ARG A 48 3.75 -3.07 -2.35
C ARG A 48 4.02 -2.65 -0.90
N LEU A 49 2.97 -2.17 -0.24
CA LEU A 49 3.01 -1.75 1.16
C LEU A 49 2.70 -2.93 2.11
N ARG A 50 2.59 -4.15 1.58
CA ARG A 50 2.46 -5.33 2.43
C ARG A 50 3.77 -5.51 3.20
N VAL A 51 3.64 -5.93 4.46
CA VAL A 51 4.80 -6.18 5.33
C VAL A 51 5.72 -7.24 4.70
N THR A 52 5.15 -8.18 3.95
CA THR A 52 5.89 -9.18 3.15
C THR A 52 6.85 -8.54 2.16
N ASP A 53 6.44 -7.50 1.45
CA ASP A 53 7.27 -6.85 0.42
C ASP A 53 8.44 -6.08 1.04
N ARG A 54 8.26 -5.58 2.28
CA ARG A 54 9.36 -4.98 3.05
C ARG A 54 10.35 -6.03 3.56
N ILE A 55 9.85 -7.19 4.02
CA ILE A 55 10.69 -8.31 4.46
C ILE A 55 11.53 -8.84 3.28
N SER A 56 10.92 -9.06 2.12
CA SER A 56 11.64 -9.50 0.92
C SER A 56 12.78 -8.55 0.54
N LYS A 57 12.55 -7.23 0.56
CA LYS A 57 13.61 -6.24 0.31
C LYS A 57 14.75 -6.27 1.32
N ILE A 58 14.44 -6.53 2.60
CA ILE A 58 15.47 -6.64 3.65
C ILE A 58 16.29 -7.91 3.45
N LEU A 59 15.65 -9.04 3.12
CA LEU A 59 16.34 -10.29 2.82
C LEU A 59 17.26 -10.14 1.59
N GLU A 60 16.75 -9.59 0.50
CA GLU A 60 17.55 -9.29 -0.72
C GLU A 60 18.76 -8.39 -0.39
N SER A 61 18.56 -7.38 0.47
CA SER A 61 19.65 -6.49 0.90
C SER A 61 20.70 -7.25 1.71
N ILE A 62 20.28 -8.12 2.64
CA ILE A 62 21.19 -8.95 3.46
C ILE A 62 21.99 -9.92 2.58
N GLU A 63 21.34 -10.59 1.62
CA GLU A 63 22.02 -11.47 0.67
C GLU A 63 23.07 -10.72 -0.15
N LEU A 64 22.74 -9.52 -0.63
CA LEU A 64 23.69 -8.66 -1.34
C LEU A 64 24.90 -8.32 -0.45
N PHE A 65 24.67 -7.89 0.80
CA PHE A 65 25.75 -7.61 1.76
C PHE A 65 26.63 -8.83 2.06
N GLN A 66 26.03 -10.02 2.23
CA GLN A 66 26.76 -11.26 2.44
C GLN A 66 27.61 -11.61 1.23
N THR A 67 27.08 -11.45 0.02
CA THR A 67 27.80 -11.71 -1.23
C THR A 67 28.99 -10.75 -1.37
N PHE A 68 28.80 -9.45 -1.13
CA PHE A 68 29.88 -8.47 -1.10
C PHE A 68 30.95 -8.83 -0.07
N PHE A 69 30.58 -9.15 1.17
CA PHE A 69 31.54 -9.53 2.21
C PHE A 69 32.30 -10.81 1.89
N SER A 70 31.63 -11.81 1.30
CA SER A 70 32.27 -13.07 0.88
C SER A 70 33.30 -12.87 -0.23
N SER A 71 33.14 -11.83 -1.08
CA SER A 71 34.10 -11.51 -2.14
C SER A 71 35.41 -10.86 -1.66
N PHE A 72 35.44 -10.36 -0.41
CA PHE A 72 36.64 -9.81 0.22
C PHE A 72 37.46 -10.85 1.00
N LYS A 73 37.03 -12.12 0.98
CA LYS A 73 37.69 -13.23 1.68
C LYS A 73 38.35 -14.17 0.68
#